data_AF-A0A521C5B7-F1
#
_entry.id   AF-A0A521C5B7-F1
#
_cell.length_a   1.000
_cell.length_b   1.000
_cell.length_c   1.000
_cell.angle_alpha   90.00
_cell.angle_beta   90.00
_cell.angle_gamma   90.00
#
_symmetry.space_group_name_H-M   'P 1'
#
loop_
_entity.id
_entity.type
_entity.pdbx_description
1 polymer ?
#
loop_
_entity_poly.entity_id
_entity_poly.type
_entity_poly.pdbx_seq_one_letter_code
_entity_poly.pdbx_strand_id
1 'polypeptide(L)' 'MKLLHAVLQILDVANMKEKFIKYKKPIIITTSVVILQLIFGFDPKFCIINIIWLFV' A
#
# COMPACT_ATOMS: atom_id res chain seq x y z
N MET A 1 0.40 27.77 23.44
CA MET A 1 1.14 26.66 22.82
C MET A 1 0.31 25.41 22.48
N LYS A 2 -0.77 25.07 23.20
CA LYS A 2 -1.62 23.88 22.89
C LYS A 2 -2.34 23.93 21.53
N LEU A 3 -2.69 25.13 21.04
CA LEU A 3 -3.40 25.31 19.78
C LEU A 3 -2.56 24.94 18.54
N LEU A 4 -1.25 25.24 18.58
CA LEU A 4 -0.34 24.96 17.47
C LEU A 4 -0.10 23.46 17.27
N HIS A 5 -0.03 22.70 18.36
CA HIS A 5 0.14 21.24 18.32
C HIS A 5 -1.10 20.52 17.79
N ALA A 6 -2.30 21.03 18.09
CA ALA A 6 -3.55 20.49 17.55
C ALA A 6 -3.65 20.68 16.02
N VAL A 7 -3.25 21.85 15.50
CA VAL A 7 -3.25 22.12 14.04
C VAL A 7 -2.25 21.21 13.31
N LEU A 8 -1.08 20.97 13.90
CA LEU A 8 -0.07 20.06 13.33
C LEU A 8 -0.57 18.61 13.25
N GLN A 9 -1.29 18.14 14.27
CA GLN A 9 -1.88 16.79 14.28
C GLN A 9 -3.00 16.63 13.23
N ILE A 10 -3.81 17.66 13.00
CA ILE A 10 -4.89 17.61 12.00
C ILE A 10 -4.32 17.58 10.58
N LEU A 11 -3.24 18.33 10.31
CA LEU A 11 -2.53 18.31 9.02
C LEU A 11 -1.86 16.97 8.75
N ASP A 12 -1.27 16.34 9.76
CA ASP A 12 -0.63 15.02 9.62
C ASP A 12 -1.65 13.91 9.32
N VAL A 13 -2.79 13.91 10.01
CA VAL A 13 -3.89 12.95 9.79
C VAL A 13 -4.50 13.12 8.39
N ALA A 14 -4.63 14.35 7.88
CA ALA A 14 -5.11 14.60 6.52
C ALA A 14 -4.14 14.02 5.46
N ASN A 15 -2.83 14.22 5.66
CA ASN A 15 -1.79 13.75 4.73
C ASN A 15 -1.65 12.21 4.70
N MET A 16 -1.90 11.54 5.83
CA MET A 16 -1.88 10.07 5.93
C MET A 16 -3.05 9.40 5.18
N LYS A 17 -4.22 10.05 5.17
CA LYS A 17 -5.41 9.54 4.45
C LYS A 17 -5.23 9.55 2.94
N GLU A 18 -4.58 10.58 2.40
CA GLU A 18 -4.38 10.72 0.96
C GLU A 18 -3.39 9.66 0.42
N LYS A 19 -2.32 9.38 1.17
CA LYS A 19 -1.40 8.29 0.86
C LYS A 19 -2.09 6.92 0.92
N PHE A 20 -2.96 6.70 1.91
CA PHE A 20 -3.70 5.43 2.04
C PHE A 20 -4.64 5.14 0.87
N ILE A 21 -5.25 6.16 0.26
CA ILE A 21 -6.14 5.97 -0.89
C ILE A 21 -5.33 5.57 -2.14
N LYS A 22 -4.12 6.10 -2.30
CA LYS A 22 -3.25 5.83 -3.46
C LYS A 22 -2.71 4.38 -3.46
N TYR A 23 -2.40 3.82 -2.30
CA TYR A 23 -1.82 2.47 -2.18
C TYR A 23 -2.83 1.33 -2.03
N LYS A 24 -4.13 1.59 -1.81
CA LYS A 24 -5.15 0.54 -1.64
C LYS A 24 -5.25 -0.40 -2.84
N LYS A 25 -5.19 0.13 -4.06
CA LYS A 25 -5.30 -0.67 -5.30
C LYS A 25 -4.16 -1.69 -5.43
N PRO A 26 -2.87 -1.30 -5.37
CA PRO A 26 -1.78 -2.27 -5.50
C PRO A 26 -1.72 -3.27 -4.34
N ILE A 27 -2.08 -2.88 -3.12
CA ILE A 27 -2.10 -3.79 -1.96
C ILE A 27 -3.11 -4.93 -2.13
N ILE A 28 -4.30 -4.66 -2.70
CA ILE A 28 -5.33 -5.68 -2.92
C ILE A 28 -4.91 -6.67 -4.01
N ILE A 29 -4.27 -6.17 -5.07
CA ILE A 29 -3.81 -6.98 -6.21
C ILE A 29 -2.66 -7.88 -5.79
N THR A 30 -1.67 -7.32 -5.09
CA THR A 30 -0.53 -8.07 -4.54
C THR A 30 -0.97 -9.17 -3.58
N THR A 31 -1.89 -8.87 -2.65
CA THR A 31 -2.43 -9.85 -1.71
C THR A 31 -3.17 -10.98 -2.43
N SER A 32 -3.98 -10.65 -3.45
CA SER A 32 -4.70 -11.64 -4.26
C SER A 32 -3.75 -12.59 -4.99
N VAL A 33 -2.70 -12.04 -5.62
CA VAL A 33 -1.68 -12.82 -6.34
C VAL A 33 -0.87 -13.69 -5.36
N VAL A 34 -0.47 -13.15 -4.20
CA VAL A 34 0.28 -13.90 -3.19
C VAL A 34 -0.52 -15.08 -2.64
N ILE A 35 -1.81 -14.91 -2.37
CA ILE A 35 -2.68 -16.00 -1.93
C ILE A 35 -2.78 -17.06 -3.03
N LEU A 36 -2.94 -16.65 -4.28
CA LEU A 36 -2.98 -17.57 -5.41
C LEU A 36 -1.66 -18.35 -5.57
N GLN A 37 -0.52 -17.67 -5.40
CA GLN A 37 0.82 -18.27 -5.43
C GLN A 37 1.03 -19.28 -4.29
N LEU A 38 0.47 -19.01 -3.11
CA LEU A 38 0.53 -19.93 -1.96
C LEU A 38 -0.24 -21.22 -2.20
N ILE A 39 -1.33 -21.17 -2.97
CA ILE A 39 -2.18 -22.33 -3.27
C ILE A 39 -1.65 -23.13 -4.46
N PHE A 40 -1.16 -22.46 -5.51
CA PHE A 40 -0.73 -23.11 -6.76
C PHE A 40 0.78 -23.46 -6.82
N GLY A 41 1.59 -22.94 -5.89
CA GLY A 41 3.04 -23.09 -5.89
C GLY A 41 3.75 -21.79 -6.30
N PHE A 42 4.88 -21.49 -5.66
CA PHE A 42 5.59 -20.22 -5.81
C PHE A 42 6.20 -20.06 -7.22
N ASP A 43 5.54 -19.29 -8.10
CA ASP A 43 6.10 -18.91 -9.39
C ASP A 43 6.88 -17.58 -9.27
N PRO A 44 8.21 -17.60 -9.45
CA PRO A 44 9.04 -16.40 -9.30
C PRO A 44 8.78 -15.35 -10.39
N LYS A 45 8.29 -15.73 -11.58
CA LYS A 45 8.01 -14.76 -12.66
C LYS A 45 6.81 -13.89 -12.31
N PHE A 46 5.76 -14.48 -11.75
CA PHE A 46 4.57 -13.75 -11.30
C PHE A 46 4.87 -12.81 -10.12
N CYS A 47 5.76 -13.23 -9.22
CA CYS A 47 6.21 -12.40 -8.10
C CYS A 47 7.00 -11.17 -8.59
N ILE A 48 7.92 -11.36 -9.53
CA ILE A 48 8.75 -10.29 -10.10
C ILE A 48 7.90 -9.24 -10.82
N ILE A 49 6.93 -9.66 -11.63
CA ILE A 49 6.01 -8.73 -12.34
C ILE A 49 5.20 -7.88 -11.37
N ASN A 50 4.72 -8.48 -10.27
CA ASN A 50 3.92 -7.78 -9.26
C ASN A 50 4.76 -6.79 -8.42
N ILE A 51 6.06 -7.07 -8.20
CA ILE A 51 6.99 -6.12 -7.59
C ILE A 51 7.36 -4.99 -8.57
N ILE A 52 7.64 -5.29 -9.83
CA ILE A 52 7.93 -4.28 -10.87
C ILE A 52 6.73 -3.33 -11.04
N TRP A 53 5.51 -3.87 -11.03
CA TRP A 53 4.28 -3.08 -11.14
C TRP A 53 4.03 -2.16 -9.94
N LEU A 54 4.56 -2.49 -8.76
CA LEU A 54 4.50 -1.64 -7.57
C LEU A 54 5.59 -0.56 -7.57
N PHE A 55 6.68 -0.79 -8.31
CA PHE A 55 7.82 0.11 -8.42
C PHE A 55 7.76 1.06 -9.65
N VAL A 56 6.92 0.74 -10.64
CA VAL A 56 6.60 1.61 -11.80
C VAL A 56 5.49 2.59 -11.47
#